data_AF-A0A924BT33-F1
#
_entry.id   AF-A0A924BT33-F1
#
_cell.length_a   1.000
_cell.length_b   1.000
_cell.length_c   1.000
_cell.angle_alpha   90.00
_cell.angle_beta   90.00
_cell.angle_gamma   90.00
#
_symmetry.space_group_name_H-M   'P 1'
#
loop_
_entity.id
_entity.type
_entity.pdbx_description
1 polymer ?
#
loop_
_entity_poly.entity_id
_entity_poly.type
_entity_poly.pdbx_seq_one_letter_code
_entity_poly.pdbx_strand_id
1 'polypeptide(L)'
;MIACPICLKDKNQNAKTKSLLFGWWGLGIITMFKALALNNNMSKQIDQSNPTSLLENFVIQNVGKIESYKNNPGQLQFMMKNPKV
;
A
#
# COMPACT_ATOMS: atom_id res chain seq x y z
N MET A 1 -2.86 5.33 3.59
CA MET A 1 -1.53 5.70 4.12
C MET A 1 -0.49 5.38 3.07
N ILE A 2 0.24 6.39 2.60
CA ILE A 2 1.57 6.18 2.02
C ILE A 2 2.45 5.82 3.22
N ALA A 3 2.54 4.53 3.52
CA ALA A 3 3.20 4.05 4.73
C ALA A 3 4.71 3.89 4.48
N CYS A 4 5.50 3.95 5.55
CA CYS A 4 6.93 3.72 5.47
C CYS A 4 7.23 2.33 4.90
N PRO A 5 8.33 2.10 4.14
CA PRO A 5 8.62 0.80 3.54
C PRO A 5 8.62 -0.34 4.57
N ILE A 6 9.17 -0.09 5.76
CA ILE A 6 9.20 -1.03 6.89
C ILE A 6 7.77 -1.36 7.37
N CYS A 7 6.93 -0.34 7.49
CA CYS A 7 5.53 -0.45 7.90
C CYS A 7 4.72 -1.27 6.88
N LEU A 8 4.94 -1.03 5.59
CA LEU A 8 4.30 -1.80 4.51
C LEU A 8 4.75 -3.26 4.51
N LYS A 9 6.04 -3.50 4.76
CA LYS A 9 6.62 -4.85 4.82
C LYS A 9 6.00 -5.67 5.94
N ASP A 10 5.89 -5.09 7.14
CA ASP A 10 5.23 -5.71 8.29
C ASP A 10 3.76 -6.06 8.00
N LYS A 11 3.00 -5.09 7.47
CA LYS A 11 1.58 -5.32 7.11
C LYS A 11 1.41 -6.40 6.03
N ASN A 12 2.29 -6.41 5.03
CA ASN A 12 2.26 -7.40 3.97
C ASN A 12 2.63 -8.80 4.47
N GLN A 13 3.63 -8.93 5.36
CA GLN A 13 3.96 -10.19 6.00
C GLN A 13 2.80 -10.70 6.86
N ASN A 14 2.19 -9.84 7.67
CA ASN A 14 1.02 -10.19 8.47
C ASN A 14 -0.15 -10.65 7.59
N ALA A 15 -0.40 -9.97 6.46
CA ALA A 15 -1.41 -10.36 5.49
C ALA A 15 -1.12 -11.75 4.87
N LYS A 16 0.14 -12.06 4.52
CA LYS A 16 0.52 -13.41 4.05
C LYS A 16 0.26 -14.48 5.10
N THR A 17 0.67 -14.25 6.34
CA THR A 17 0.46 -15.19 7.45
C THR A 17 -1.03 -15.43 7.67
N LYS A 18 -1.85 -14.38 7.66
CA LYS A 18 -3.31 -14.50 7.76
C LYS A 18 -3.92 -15.25 6.57
N SER A 19 -3.50 -14.94 5.34
CA SER A 19 -3.96 -15.66 4.15
C SER A 19 -3.60 -17.14 4.20
N LEU A 20 -2.42 -17.50 4.74
CA LEU A 20 -2.00 -18.89 4.91
C LEU A 20 -2.82 -19.61 5.99
N LEU A 21 -3.01 -18.97 7.15
CA LEU A 21 -3.71 -19.56 8.30
C LEU A 21 -5.22 -19.68 8.09
N PHE A 22 -5.85 -18.66 7.52
CA PHE A 22 -7.32 -18.60 7.37
C PHE A 22 -7.79 -18.97 5.95
N GLY A 23 -6.92 -18.91 4.94
CA GLY A 23 -7.29 -19.19 3.55
C GLY A 23 -7.66 -20.66 3.30
N TRP A 24 -6.97 -21.59 3.98
CA TRP A 24 -7.28 -23.03 3.92
C TRP A 24 -8.53 -23.41 4.72
N TRP A 25 -8.89 -22.63 5.75
CA TRP A 25 -9.99 -22.94 6.68
C TRP A 25 -11.30 -22.17 6.44
N GLY A 26 -11.40 -21.24 5.46
CA GLY A 26 -12.66 -20.50 5.29
C GLY A 26 -12.93 -19.70 4.00
N LEU A 27 -11.93 -19.39 3.16
CA LEU A 27 -12.16 -18.58 1.94
C LEU A 27 -11.90 -19.34 0.63
N GLY A 28 -11.39 -20.56 0.72
CA GLY A 28 -11.06 -21.42 -0.42
C GLY A 28 -9.59 -21.32 -0.83
N ILE A 29 -9.03 -22.44 -1.27
CA ILE A 29 -7.63 -22.57 -1.71
C ILE A 29 -7.28 -21.63 -2.87
N ILE A 30 -8.22 -21.40 -3.78
CA ILE A 30 -8.00 -20.55 -4.97
C ILE A 30 -7.82 -19.08 -4.57
N THR A 31 -8.64 -18.56 -3.66
CA THR A 31 -8.52 -17.18 -3.17
C THR A 31 -7.28 -17.02 -2.30
N MET A 32 -6.90 -18.05 -1.53
CA MET A 32 -5.64 -18.12 -0.81
C MET A 32 -4.44 -17.96 -1.75
N PHE A 33 -4.35 -18.75 -2.82
CA PHE A 33 -3.24 -18.64 -3.78
C PHE A 33 -3.21 -17.28 -4.48
N LYS A 34 -4.37 -16.73 -4.86
CA LYS A 34 -4.46 -15.38 -5.43
C LYS A 34 -3.96 -14.31 -4.46
N ALA A 35 -4.38 -14.37 -3.19
CA ALA A 35 -3.93 -13.45 -2.16
C ALA A 35 -2.42 -13.57 -1.90
N LEU A 36 -1.89 -14.80 -1.87
CA LEU A 36 -0.47 -15.04 -1.70
C LEU A 36 0.35 -14.48 -2.87
N ALA A 37 -0.11 -14.70 -4.10
CA ALA A 37 0.50 -14.16 -5.31
C ALA A 37 0.52 -12.62 -5.31
N LEU A 38 -0.60 -11.99 -4.95
CA LEU A 38 -0.72 -10.54 -4.80
C LEU A 38 0.27 -10.01 -3.76
N ASN A 39 0.28 -10.61 -2.56
CA ASN A 39 1.18 -10.19 -1.50
C ASN A 39 2.66 -10.42 -1.84
N ASN A 40 2.98 -11.45 -2.63
CA ASN A 40 4.34 -11.67 -3.14
C ASN A 40 4.76 -10.59 -4.13
N ASN A 41 3.88 -10.20 -5.05
CA ASN A 41 4.15 -9.09 -5.96
C ASN A 41 4.31 -7.77 -5.20
N MET A 42 3.49 -7.52 -4.18
CA MET A 42 3.64 -6.32 -3.33
C MET A 42 4.94 -6.33 -2.54
N SER A 43 5.45 -7.48 -2.08
CA SER A 43 6.78 -7.55 -1.43
C SER A 43 7.89 -7.03 -2.33
N LYS A 44 7.84 -7.37 -3.64
CA LYS A 44 8.84 -6.90 -4.60
C LYS A 44 8.77 -5.40 -4.83
N GLN A 45 7.58 -4.82 -4.77
CA GLN A 45 7.37 -3.38 -4.96
C GLN A 45 7.70 -2.55 -3.72
N ILE A 46 7.58 -3.11 -2.51
CA ILE A 46 7.91 -2.41 -1.25
C ILE A 46 9.41 -2.17 -1.11
N ASP A 47 10.23 -3.13 -1.54
CA ASP A 47 11.70 -3.05 -1.42
C ASP A 47 12.36 -2.27 -2.58
N GLN A 48 11.58 -1.73 -3.53
CA GLN A 48 12.09 -0.90 -4.62
C GLN A 48 12.39 0.53 -4.13
N SER A 49 13.53 1.08 -4.57
CA SER A 49 13.89 2.48 -4.32
C SER A 49 13.04 3.46 -5.15
N ASN A 50 12.43 2.97 -6.23
CA ASN A 50 11.59 3.76 -7.12
C ASN A 50 10.15 3.85 -6.57
N PRO A 51 9.43 4.94 -6.85
CA PRO A 51 8.02 5.05 -6.53
C PRO A 51 7.21 3.91 -7.16
N THR A 52 6.27 3.34 -6.42
CA THR A 52 5.32 2.39 -7.01
C THR A 52 4.38 3.11 -7.96
N SER A 53 3.87 2.43 -8.99
CA SER A 53 2.87 3.00 -9.91
C SER A 53 1.61 3.49 -9.19
N LEU A 54 1.27 2.89 -8.04
CA LEU A 54 0.22 3.36 -7.14
C LEU A 54 0.52 4.75 -6.56
N LEU A 55 1.76 4.97 -6.12
CA LEU A 55 2.21 6.26 -5.59
C LEU A 55 2.27 7.31 -6.71
N GLU A 56 2.80 6.95 -7.88
CA GLU A 56 2.83 7.84 -9.04
C GLU A 56 1.42 8.28 -9.43
N ASN A 57 0.49 7.34 -9.57
CA ASN A 57 -0.89 7.64 -9.93
C ASN A 57 -1.58 8.50 -8.87
N PHE A 58 -1.35 8.23 -7.58
CA PHE A 58 -1.86 9.07 -6.50
C PHE A 58 -1.35 10.51 -6.62
N VAL A 59 -0.05 10.69 -6.87
CA VAL A 59 0.56 12.02 -7.04
C VAL A 59 -0.01 12.72 -8.28
N ILE A 60 -0.10 12.03 -9.43
CA ILE A 60 -0.65 12.59 -10.67
C ILE A 60 -2.09 13.08 -10.46
N GLN A 61 -2.94 12.27 -9.81
CA GLN A 61 -4.34 12.62 -9.54
C GLN A 61 -4.50 13.78 -8.56
N ASN A 62 -3.49 14.06 -7.75
CA ASN A 62 -3.56 15.03 -6.67
C ASN A 62 -2.55 16.17 -6.77
N VAL A 63 -1.81 16.27 -7.87
CA VAL A 63 -0.67 17.20 -8.02
C VAL A 63 -1.09 18.64 -7.73
N GLY A 64 -2.27 19.07 -8.18
CA GLY A 64 -2.77 20.43 -7.91
C GLY A 64 -2.98 20.72 -6.42
N LYS A 65 -3.40 19.74 -5.61
CA LYS A 65 -3.55 19.88 -4.15
C LYS A 65 -2.20 19.78 -3.45
N ILE A 66 -1.32 18.89 -3.92
CA ILE A 66 0.02 18.73 -3.36
C ILE A 66 0.82 20.03 -3.55
N GLU A 67 0.76 20.62 -4.74
CA GLU A 67 1.41 21.90 -5.06
C GLU A 67 0.84 23.06 -4.26
N SER A 68 -0.49 23.13 -4.08
CA SER A 68 -1.12 24.20 -3.28
C SER A 68 -0.75 24.13 -1.80
N TYR A 69 -0.39 22.95 -1.30
CA TYR A 69 0.05 22.72 0.08
C TYR A 69 1.57 22.58 0.23
N LYS A 70 2.38 22.83 -0.80
CA LYS A 70 3.84 22.59 -0.75
C LYS A 70 4.55 23.30 0.40
N ASN A 71 4.05 24.49 0.78
CA ASN A 71 4.57 25.31 1.88
C ASN A 71 3.83 25.08 3.21
N ASN A 72 2.84 24.17 3.23
CA ASN A 72 2.03 23.84 4.40
C ASN A 72 2.15 22.35 4.73
N PRO A 73 3.20 21.94 5.46
CA PRO A 73 3.44 20.54 5.79
C PRO A 73 2.31 19.91 6.61
N GLY A 74 1.57 20.70 7.39
CA GLY A 74 0.41 20.23 8.15
C GLY A 74 -0.73 19.74 7.24
N GLN A 75 -1.01 20.46 6.16
CA GLN A 75 -2.04 20.05 5.20
C GLN A 75 -1.61 18.87 4.33
N LEU A 76 -0.33 18.81 3.93
CA LEU A 76 0.23 17.63 3.27
C LEU A 76 0.10 16.37 4.15
N GLN A 77 0.48 16.47 5.42
CA GLN A 77 0.35 15.34 6.36
C GLN A 77 -1.12 14.93 6.56
N PHE A 78 -2.03 15.91 6.68
CA PHE A 78 -3.46 15.64 6.81
C PHE A 78 -4.00 14.89 5.58
N MET A 79 -3.61 15.34 4.38
CA MET A 79 -3.98 14.71 3.11
C MET A 79 -3.44 13.29 2.96
N MET A 80 -2.18 13.04 3.35
CA MET A 80 -1.58 11.70 3.30
C MET A 80 -2.19 10.73 4.32
N LYS A 81 -2.67 11.24 5.46
CA LYS A 81 -3.39 10.46 6.48
C LYS A 81 -4.83 10.15 6.08
N ASN A 82 -5.48 11.05 5.34
CA ASN A 82 -6.86 10.94 4.89
C ASN A 82 -6.96 10.98 3.35
N PRO A 83 -6.39 9.99 2.64
CA PRO A 83 -6.49 9.95 1.20
C PRO A 83 -7.96 9.72 0.82
N LYS A 84 -8.58 10.73 0.20
CA LYS A 84 -9.87 10.54 -0.46
C LYS A 84 -9.57 9.83 -1.78
N VAL A 85 -9.94 8.55 -1.85
CA VAL A 85 -10.00 7.77 -3.10
C VAL A 85 -11.16 8.29 -3.91
#